data_AF-A0A6J7NHX4-F1
#
_entry.id   AF-A0A6J7NHX4-F1
#
_cell.length_a   1.000
_cell.length_b   1.000
_cell.length_c   1.000
_cell.angle_alpha   90.00
_cell.angle_beta   90.00
_cell.angle_gamma   90.00
#
_symmetry.space_group_name_H-M   'P 1'
#
loop_
_entity.id
_entity.type
_entity.pdbx_description
1 polymer ?
#
loop_
_entity_poly.entity_id
_entity_poly.type
_entity_poly.pdbx_seq_one_letter_code
_entity_poly.pdbx_strand_id
1 'polypeptide(L)'
;MTEAKEQTAAALTEWNNVVPVLTPACTDKSVEIFGDGQSLKDALATFIEDVKDGGYIAIMAYLDRRDDVKIAELRAILAEKSARPTSFGWAPRFLHSTGQFHKGGQKNGSFLQITGETSIDYAIPGRDFSLRTLLFAQAIGDNRALATRKYPLLRLHLQNRKAGIDEILAAARSL
;
A
#
# COMPACT_ATOMS: atom_id res chain seq x y z
N MET A 1 -6.08 -16.58 2.21
CA MET A 1 -4.62 -16.59 2.47
C MET A 1 -3.82 -17.11 1.28
N THR A 2 -4.31 -18.13 0.56
CA THR A 2 -3.63 -18.79 -0.58
C THR A 2 -3.34 -17.85 -1.75
N GLU A 3 -4.33 -17.07 -2.19
CA GLU A 3 -4.24 -16.22 -3.38
C GLU A 3 -3.11 -15.17 -3.34
N ALA A 4 -2.88 -14.50 -2.21
CA ALA A 4 -1.79 -13.52 -2.11
C ALA A 4 -0.40 -14.16 -2.18
N LYS A 5 -0.26 -15.39 -1.66
CA LYS A 5 0.99 -16.15 -1.76
C LYS A 5 1.24 -16.60 -3.21
N GLU A 6 0.19 -17.06 -3.89
CA GLU A 6 0.25 -17.41 -5.31
C GLU A 6 0.62 -16.18 -6.16
N GLN A 7 0.00 -15.02 -5.90
CA GLN A 7 0.32 -13.78 -6.61
C GLN A 7 1.73 -13.25 -6.31
N THR A 8 2.23 -13.48 -5.09
CA THR A 8 3.64 -13.17 -4.74
C THR A 8 4.60 -14.04 -5.56
N ALA A 9 4.35 -15.35 -5.63
CA ALA A 9 5.15 -16.26 -6.43
C ALA A 9 5.07 -15.93 -7.92
N ALA A 10 3.89 -15.59 -8.43
CA ALA A 10 3.70 -15.15 -9.80
C ALA A 10 4.49 -13.87 -10.10
N ALA A 11 4.48 -12.88 -9.20
CA ALA A 11 5.27 -11.67 -9.33
C ALA A 11 6.78 -11.96 -9.39
N LEU A 12 7.31 -12.80 -8.49
CA LEU A 12 8.74 -13.17 -8.51
C LEU A 12 9.16 -13.82 -9.84
N THR A 13 8.34 -14.74 -10.36
CA THR A 13 8.57 -15.39 -11.65
C THR A 13 8.53 -14.39 -12.81
N GLU A 14 7.50 -13.54 -12.87
CA GLU A 14 7.33 -12.50 -13.89
C GLU A 14 8.50 -11.51 -13.92
N TRP A 15 9.03 -11.18 -12.76
CA TRP A 15 10.10 -10.22 -12.56
C TRP A 15 11.49 -10.81 -12.80
N ASN A 16 11.58 -12.12 -13.08
CA ASN A 16 12.82 -12.85 -13.10
C ASN A 16 13.67 -12.54 -11.84
N ASN A 17 13.01 -12.51 -10.68
CA ASN A 17 13.59 -12.25 -9.36
C ASN A 17 14.19 -10.84 -9.14
N VAL A 18 13.93 -9.87 -10.02
CA VAL A 18 14.41 -8.48 -9.88
C VAL A 18 13.24 -7.51 -9.97
N VAL A 19 13.05 -6.65 -8.96
CA VAL A 19 11.95 -5.67 -8.97
C VAL A 19 12.01 -4.83 -10.27
N PRO A 20 10.96 -4.87 -11.11
CA PRO A 20 10.93 -4.09 -12.33
C PRO A 20 10.72 -2.61 -12.01
N VAL A 21 11.05 -1.76 -12.98
CA VAL A 21 10.56 -0.37 -12.96
C VAL A 21 9.05 -0.41 -13.13
N LEU A 22 8.32 0.14 -12.16
CA LEU A 22 6.86 0.25 -12.21
C LEU A 22 6.49 1.66 -12.64
N THR A 23 5.65 1.78 -13.67
CA THR A 23 5.22 3.09 -14.17
C THR A 23 4.06 3.64 -13.35
N PRO A 24 4.22 4.76 -12.63
CA PRO A 24 3.11 5.38 -11.92
C PRO A 24 2.17 6.12 -12.87
N ALA A 25 0.93 6.36 -12.44
CA ALA A 25 -0.02 7.21 -13.15
C ALA A 25 0.38 8.69 -13.02
N CYS A 26 0.93 9.07 -11.88
CA CYS A 26 1.42 10.41 -11.57
C CYS A 26 2.56 10.33 -10.56
N THR A 27 3.49 11.28 -10.58
CA THR A 27 4.46 11.49 -9.51
C THR A 27 4.28 12.90 -8.97
N ASP A 28 4.05 13.01 -7.66
CA ASP A 28 3.98 14.28 -6.94
C ASP A 28 5.11 14.30 -5.89
N LYS A 29 6.12 15.12 -6.18
CA LYS A 29 7.36 15.22 -5.39
C LYS A 29 8.04 13.86 -5.18
N SER A 30 8.12 13.39 -3.93
CA SER A 30 8.81 12.15 -3.55
C SER A 30 7.87 10.93 -3.59
N VAL A 31 6.64 11.09 -4.08
CA VAL A 31 5.61 10.04 -4.07
C VAL A 31 5.12 9.74 -5.47
N GLU A 32 5.30 8.48 -5.86
CA GLU A 32 4.69 7.90 -7.04
C GLU A 32 3.29 7.37 -6.72
N ILE A 33 2.33 7.71 -7.58
CA ILE A 33 0.90 7.42 -7.40
C ILE A 33 0.49 6.35 -8.41
N PHE A 34 -0.01 5.23 -7.89
CA PHE A 34 -0.57 4.12 -8.65
C PHE A 34 -2.07 4.02 -8.33
N GLY A 35 -2.85 4.80 -9.06
CA GLY A 35 -4.28 5.00 -8.88
C GLY A 35 -4.70 6.31 -9.56
N ASP A 36 -5.96 6.67 -9.42
CA ASP A 36 -6.48 7.90 -10.00
C ASP A 36 -6.05 9.14 -9.18
N GLY A 37 -5.76 10.24 -9.87
CA GLY A 37 -5.35 11.52 -9.27
C GLY A 37 -4.14 12.15 -9.95
N GLN A 38 -4.12 13.48 -10.02
CA GLN A 38 -3.05 14.27 -10.64
C GLN A 38 -2.08 14.89 -9.62
N SER A 39 -2.39 14.74 -8.32
CA SER A 39 -1.57 15.13 -7.18
C SER A 39 -1.88 14.20 -6.00
N LEU A 40 -1.07 14.26 -4.94
CA LEU A 40 -1.36 13.52 -3.71
C LEU A 40 -2.71 13.90 -3.11
N LYS A 41 -3.05 15.19 -3.12
CA LYS A 41 -4.32 15.67 -2.58
C LYS A 41 -5.49 15.10 -3.39
N ASP A 42 -5.41 15.19 -4.72
CA ASP A 42 -6.47 14.70 -5.61
C ASP A 42 -6.63 13.19 -5.49
N ALA A 43 -5.52 12.45 -5.47
CA ALA A 43 -5.56 11.00 -5.35
C ALA A 43 -6.19 10.54 -4.02
N LEU A 44 -5.86 11.21 -2.92
CA LEU A 44 -6.47 10.93 -1.62
C LEU A 44 -7.96 11.33 -1.58
N ALA A 45 -8.34 12.45 -2.21
CA ALA A 45 -9.73 12.89 -2.28
C ALA A 45 -10.58 11.87 -3.07
N THR A 46 -10.16 11.53 -4.31
CA THR A 46 -10.82 10.52 -5.15
C THR A 46 -10.94 9.18 -4.42
N PHE A 47 -9.86 8.74 -3.76
CA PHE A 47 -9.88 7.48 -3.00
C PHE A 47 -10.89 7.49 -1.83
N ILE A 48 -11.07 8.63 -1.15
CA ILE A 48 -12.06 8.77 -0.07
C ILE A 48 -13.48 8.79 -0.62
N GLU A 49 -13.71 9.48 -1.73
CA GLU A 49 -15.03 9.57 -2.38
C GLU A 49 -15.52 8.19 -2.86
N ASP A 50 -14.60 7.33 -3.31
CA ASP A 50 -14.89 5.96 -3.74
C ASP A 50 -15.20 4.98 -2.57
N VAL A 51 -15.08 5.41 -1.32
CA VAL A 51 -15.42 4.57 -0.16
C VAL A 51 -16.94 4.43 -0.04
N LYS A 52 -17.44 3.26 -0.43
CA LYS A 52 -18.86 2.88 -0.35
C LYS A 52 -19.49 3.16 1.01
N ASP A 53 -20.78 3.49 1.04
CA ASP A 53 -21.58 3.59 2.26
C ASP A 53 -21.49 2.35 3.16
N GLY A 54 -21.29 2.59 4.46
CA GLY A 54 -20.99 1.55 5.44
C GLY A 54 -19.61 0.88 5.26
N GLY A 55 -18.76 1.38 4.35
CA GLY A 55 -17.41 0.90 4.12
C GLY A 55 -16.35 1.49 5.06
N TYR A 56 -15.13 0.98 4.94
CA TYR A 56 -13.98 1.36 5.76
C TYR A 56 -12.71 1.51 4.91
N ILE A 57 -11.74 2.25 5.45
CA ILE A 57 -10.41 2.40 4.86
C ILE A 57 -9.42 1.49 5.63
N ALA A 58 -8.58 0.76 4.89
CA ALA A 58 -7.45 0.02 5.44
C ALA A 58 -6.13 0.54 4.88
N ILE A 59 -5.31 1.15 5.74
CA ILE A 59 -3.97 1.58 5.40
C ILE A 59 -3.00 0.40 5.62
N MET A 60 -2.31 0.00 4.56
CA MET A 60 -1.36 -1.10 4.55
C MET A 60 0.05 -0.58 4.27
N ALA A 61 0.84 -0.36 5.33
CA ALA A 61 2.18 0.22 5.22
C ALA A 61 3.27 -0.87 5.14
N TYR A 62 3.89 -1.00 3.97
CA TYR A 62 5.08 -1.82 3.68
C TYR A 62 6.36 -0.99 3.93
N LEU A 63 6.48 -0.45 5.14
CA LEU A 63 7.55 0.47 5.56
C LEU A 63 8.20 -0.02 6.88
N ASP A 64 9.27 0.64 7.35
CA ASP A 64 9.91 0.26 8.63
C ASP A 64 9.10 0.79 9.82
N ARG A 65 8.55 -0.12 10.61
CA ARG A 65 7.77 0.19 11.82
C ARG A 65 8.53 0.92 12.93
N ARG A 66 9.86 1.05 12.83
CA ARG A 66 10.69 1.75 13.82
C ARG A 66 10.95 3.19 13.39
N ASP A 67 11.37 3.36 12.14
CA ASP A 67 11.83 4.66 11.65
C ASP A 67 10.73 5.44 10.93
N ASP A 68 9.77 4.74 10.31
CA ASP A 68 8.68 5.34 9.53
C ASP A 68 7.38 5.52 10.36
N VAL A 69 7.46 5.45 11.70
CA VAL A 69 6.28 5.46 12.61
C VAL A 69 5.33 6.63 12.41
N LYS A 70 5.84 7.76 11.94
CA LYS A 70 5.07 8.99 11.69
C LYS A 70 3.89 8.77 10.73
N ILE A 71 4.01 7.84 9.78
CA ILE A 71 2.93 7.53 8.83
C ILE A 71 1.66 7.01 9.51
N ALA A 72 1.75 6.49 10.74
CA ALA A 72 0.60 6.03 11.50
C ALA A 72 -0.39 7.15 11.85
N GLU A 73 0.05 8.42 11.86
CA GLU A 73 -0.82 9.60 12.01
C GLU A 73 -1.91 9.67 10.92
N LEU A 74 -1.61 9.15 9.73
CA LEU A 74 -2.52 9.16 8.58
C LEU A 74 -3.87 8.52 8.89
N ARG A 75 -3.89 7.51 9.77
CA ARG A 75 -5.12 6.83 10.20
C ARG A 75 -6.14 7.81 10.79
N ALA A 76 -5.69 8.69 11.70
CA ALA A 76 -6.58 9.62 12.37
C ALA A 76 -7.08 10.69 11.39
N ILE A 77 -6.17 11.19 10.53
CA ILE A 77 -6.49 12.21 9.52
C ILE A 77 -7.53 11.67 8.53
N LEU A 78 -7.31 10.48 7.95
CA LEU A 78 -8.25 9.90 7.00
C LEU A 78 -9.59 9.53 7.66
N ALA A 79 -9.60 9.07 8.92
CA ALA A 79 -10.85 8.82 9.64
C ALA A 79 -11.69 10.10 9.79
N GLU A 80 -11.04 11.22 10.14
CA GLU A 80 -11.69 12.53 10.28
C GLU A 80 -12.20 13.03 8.92
N LYS A 81 -11.34 13.03 7.89
CA LYS A 81 -11.67 13.59 6.57
C LYS A 81 -12.71 12.77 5.80
N SER A 82 -12.69 11.45 5.93
CA SER A 82 -13.63 10.57 5.23
C SER A 82 -14.93 10.34 5.99
N ALA A 83 -14.96 10.64 7.29
CA ALA A 83 -16.00 10.17 8.22
C ALA A 83 -16.22 8.64 8.18
N ARG A 84 -15.21 7.87 7.75
CA ARG A 84 -15.26 6.39 7.65
C ARG A 84 -14.35 5.73 8.69
N PRO A 85 -14.72 4.56 9.21
CA PRO A 85 -13.80 3.74 10.00
C PRO A 85 -12.49 3.53 9.24
N THR A 86 -11.36 3.84 9.88
CA THR A 86 -10.04 3.72 9.25
C THR A 86 -9.10 2.92 10.14
N SER A 87 -8.52 1.88 9.56
CA SER A 87 -7.53 1.02 10.18
C SER A 87 -6.13 1.29 9.62
N PHE A 88 -5.12 0.96 10.40
CA PHE A 88 -3.73 1.03 9.99
C PHE A 88 -3.01 -0.26 10.38
N GLY A 89 -2.23 -0.81 9.45
CA GLY A 89 -1.48 -2.04 9.66
C GLY A 89 -0.11 -2.01 8.98
N TRP A 90 0.91 -2.44 9.73
CA TRP A 90 2.24 -2.71 9.18
C TRP A 90 2.21 -4.03 8.40
N ALA A 91 2.42 -3.95 7.09
CA ALA A 91 2.53 -5.09 6.20
C ALA A 91 3.92 -5.76 6.30
N PRO A 92 4.07 -7.01 5.83
CA PRO A 92 3.04 -7.95 5.35
C PRO A 92 2.32 -8.72 6.48
N ARG A 93 2.57 -8.37 7.74
CA ARG A 93 2.21 -9.19 8.92
C ARG A 93 0.71 -9.38 9.17
N PHE A 94 -0.14 -8.48 8.69
CA PHE A 94 -1.61 -8.58 8.86
C PHE A 94 -2.24 -9.75 8.08
N LEU A 95 -1.49 -10.38 7.16
CA LEU A 95 -1.97 -11.49 6.34
C LEU A 95 -2.36 -12.75 7.11
N HIS A 96 -1.88 -12.88 8.35
CA HIS A 96 -2.13 -14.05 9.17
C HIS A 96 -3.31 -13.87 10.16
N SER A 97 -3.77 -12.64 10.43
CA SER A 97 -4.81 -12.39 11.45
C SER A 97 -6.06 -11.66 10.95
N THR A 98 -5.93 -10.67 10.04
CA THR A 98 -7.08 -9.90 9.51
C THR A 98 -7.37 -10.16 8.03
N GLY A 99 -6.56 -11.01 7.38
CA GLY A 99 -6.74 -11.38 5.98
C GLY A 99 -8.15 -11.93 5.65
N GLN A 100 -8.81 -12.59 6.61
CA GLN A 100 -10.18 -13.08 6.43
C GLN A 100 -11.23 -11.95 6.48
N PHE A 101 -11.01 -10.92 7.30
CA PHE A 101 -11.93 -9.78 7.38
C PHE A 101 -11.92 -8.95 6.08
N HIS A 102 -10.73 -8.74 5.50
CA HIS A 102 -10.57 -7.97 4.26
C HIS A 102 -10.93 -8.76 2.99
N LYS A 103 -10.72 -10.09 2.99
CA LYS A 103 -10.88 -10.92 1.79
C LYS A 103 -12.14 -11.82 1.82
N GLY A 104 -12.77 -11.99 2.98
CA GLY A 104 -13.94 -12.86 3.20
C GLY A 104 -15.07 -12.26 4.05
N GLY A 105 -14.94 -11.03 4.56
CA GLY A 105 -16.02 -10.29 5.22
C GLY A 105 -16.95 -9.58 4.22
N GLN A 106 -17.74 -8.60 4.69
CA GLN A 106 -18.52 -7.74 3.79
C GLN A 106 -17.58 -7.05 2.78
N LYS A 107 -18.00 -6.98 1.52
CA LYS A 107 -17.18 -6.44 0.41
C LYS A 107 -17.21 -4.90 0.37
N ASN A 108 -16.84 -4.25 1.47
CA ASN A 108 -16.95 -2.81 1.68
C ASN A 108 -15.62 -2.14 2.11
N GLY A 109 -14.49 -2.82 1.96
CA GLY A 109 -13.18 -2.24 2.24
C GLY A 109 -12.60 -1.47 1.05
N SER A 110 -11.97 -0.33 1.34
CA SER A 110 -11.11 0.43 0.43
C SER A 110 -9.68 0.45 0.97
N PHE A 111 -8.68 0.22 0.13
CA PHE A 111 -7.33 -0.11 0.58
C PHE A 111 -6.30 0.90 0.09
N LEU A 112 -5.63 1.56 1.04
CA LEU A 112 -4.49 2.44 0.78
C LEU A 112 -3.20 1.67 1.07
N GLN A 113 -2.48 1.27 0.03
CA GLN A 113 -1.19 0.61 0.16
C GLN A 113 -0.06 1.63 0.09
N ILE A 114 0.86 1.60 1.05
CA ILE A 114 2.04 2.47 1.06
C ILE A 114 3.28 1.60 1.01
N THR A 115 4.13 1.85 0.02
CA THR A 115 5.42 1.18 -0.17
C THR A 115 6.52 2.24 -0.22
N GLY A 116 7.79 1.86 -0.12
CA GLY A 116 8.87 2.83 -0.22
C GLY A 116 10.22 2.21 -0.48
N GLU A 117 11.09 3.01 -1.09
CA GLU A 117 12.47 2.66 -1.42
C GLU A 117 13.27 2.18 -0.21
N THR A 118 14.19 1.26 -0.43
CA THR A 118 15.08 0.71 0.62
C THR A 118 16.51 1.13 0.32
N SER A 119 17.19 1.73 1.30
CA SER A 119 18.59 2.14 1.16
C SER A 119 19.58 0.96 1.28
N ILE A 120 19.15 -0.13 1.91
CA ILE A 120 19.95 -1.34 2.09
C ILE A 120 19.10 -2.52 1.64
N ASP A 121 19.71 -3.39 0.84
CA ASP A 121 19.12 -4.65 0.40
C ASP A 121 20.01 -5.82 0.82
N TYR A 122 19.38 -6.93 1.17
CA TYR A 122 20.05 -8.13 1.67
C TYR A 122 19.69 -9.33 0.82
N ALA A 123 20.70 -10.07 0.39
CA ALA A 123 20.51 -11.36 -0.25
C ALA A 123 19.88 -12.37 0.74
N ILE A 124 19.05 -13.27 0.22
CA ILE A 124 18.51 -14.39 0.99
C ILE A 124 19.32 -15.63 0.62
N PRO A 125 20.01 -16.29 1.58
CA PRO A 125 20.77 -17.50 1.29
C PRO A 125 19.92 -18.58 0.61
N GLY A 126 20.38 -19.10 -0.53
CA GLY A 126 19.70 -20.15 -1.29
C GLY A 126 18.43 -19.69 -2.01
N ARG A 127 18.29 -18.39 -2.30
CA ARG A 127 17.24 -17.83 -3.16
C ARG A 127 17.86 -16.88 -4.17
N ASP A 128 17.26 -16.82 -5.35
CA ASP A 128 17.71 -15.97 -6.45
C ASP A 128 17.14 -14.54 -6.39
N PHE A 129 16.52 -14.17 -5.26
CA PHE A 129 15.96 -12.85 -5.00
C PHE A 129 16.39 -12.34 -3.60
N SER A 130 16.39 -11.02 -3.45
CA SER A 130 16.72 -10.34 -2.20
C SER A 130 15.51 -10.13 -1.28
N LEU A 131 15.74 -9.65 -0.06
CA LEU A 131 14.67 -9.24 0.86
C LEU A 131 13.84 -8.09 0.30
N ARG A 132 14.47 -7.12 -0.38
CA ARG A 132 13.73 -6.06 -1.09
C ARG A 132 12.81 -6.64 -2.14
N THR A 133 13.32 -7.50 -3.02
CA THR A 133 12.49 -8.13 -4.07
C THR A 133 11.32 -8.89 -3.46
N LEU A 134 11.57 -9.68 -2.42
CA LEU A 134 10.51 -10.43 -1.74
C LEU A 134 9.44 -9.50 -1.14
N LEU A 135 9.85 -8.41 -0.47
CA LEU A 135 8.92 -7.44 0.13
C LEU A 135 8.03 -6.78 -0.92
N PHE A 136 8.63 -6.34 -2.04
CA PHE A 136 7.87 -5.76 -3.15
C PHE A 136 6.95 -6.78 -3.81
N ALA A 137 7.40 -8.02 -4.01
CA ALA A 137 6.58 -9.09 -4.57
C ALA A 137 5.37 -9.40 -3.67
N GLN A 138 5.56 -9.35 -2.35
CA GLN A 138 4.45 -9.48 -1.40
C GLN A 138 3.48 -8.31 -1.49
N ALA A 139 3.98 -7.07 -1.56
CA ALA A 139 3.13 -5.89 -1.71
C ALA A 139 2.30 -5.94 -3.00
N ILE A 140 2.92 -6.25 -4.13
CA ILE A 140 2.24 -6.37 -5.42
C ILE A 140 1.32 -7.59 -5.45
N GLY A 141 1.73 -8.71 -4.88
CA GLY A 141 0.89 -9.90 -4.78
C GLY A 141 -0.41 -9.62 -4.01
N ASP A 142 -0.33 -8.85 -2.93
CA ASP A 142 -1.50 -8.39 -2.20
C ASP A 142 -2.35 -7.39 -2.99
N ASN A 143 -1.71 -6.43 -3.66
CA ASN A 143 -2.40 -5.46 -4.51
C ASN A 143 -3.20 -6.18 -5.60
N ARG A 144 -2.58 -7.14 -6.30
CA ARG A 144 -3.22 -8.00 -7.31
C ARG A 144 -4.40 -8.78 -6.73
N ALA A 145 -4.23 -9.43 -5.58
CA ALA A 145 -5.30 -10.19 -4.93
C ALA A 145 -6.50 -9.33 -4.48
N LEU A 146 -6.29 -8.04 -4.17
CA LEU A 146 -7.37 -7.09 -3.89
C LEU A 146 -8.01 -6.59 -5.20
N ALA A 147 -7.20 -6.33 -6.24
CA ALA A 147 -7.65 -5.85 -7.53
C ALA A 147 -8.53 -6.88 -8.26
N THR A 148 -8.17 -8.16 -8.20
CA THR A 148 -9.00 -9.27 -8.74
C THR A 148 -10.40 -9.30 -8.11
N ARG A 149 -10.53 -8.86 -6.86
CA ARG A 149 -11.83 -8.72 -6.17
C ARG A 149 -12.55 -7.40 -6.44
N LYS A 150 -11.98 -6.52 -7.28
CA LYS A 150 -12.50 -5.19 -7.63
C LYS A 150 -12.73 -4.29 -6.41
N TYR A 151 -11.84 -4.38 -5.41
CA TYR A 151 -11.84 -3.43 -4.31
C TYR A 151 -11.21 -2.10 -4.74
N PRO A 152 -11.70 -0.95 -4.22
CA PRO A 152 -11.01 0.33 -4.40
C PRO A 152 -9.60 0.26 -3.80
N LEU A 153 -8.61 0.66 -4.60
CA LEU A 153 -7.19 0.54 -4.29
C LEU A 153 -6.46 1.80 -4.73
N LEU A 154 -5.74 2.39 -3.78
CA LEU A 154 -4.73 3.40 -4.08
C LEU A 154 -3.39 2.89 -3.57
N ARG A 155 -2.35 2.92 -4.40
CA ARG A 155 -0.98 2.61 -3.96
C ARG A 155 -0.10 3.84 -4.11
N LEU A 156 0.57 4.19 -3.02
CA LEU A 156 1.57 5.26 -2.96
C LEU A 156 2.95 4.62 -2.76
N HIS A 157 3.91 5.01 -3.58
CA HIS A 157 5.29 4.55 -3.48
C HIS A 157 6.23 5.71 -3.16
N LEU A 158 6.93 5.61 -2.03
CA LEU A 158 7.81 6.64 -1.52
C LEU A 158 9.24 6.46 -2.06
N GLN A 159 9.66 7.31 -2.99
CA GLN A 159 11.04 7.35 -3.49
C GLN A 159 12.01 7.82 -2.39
N ASN A 160 11.56 8.74 -1.55
CA ASN A 160 12.20 9.12 -0.30
C ASN A 160 11.18 8.96 0.84
N ARG A 161 11.39 8.00 1.73
CA ARG A 161 10.42 7.67 2.79
C ARG A 161 10.12 8.83 3.71
N LYS A 162 11.16 9.50 4.23
CA LYS A 162 10.98 10.60 5.18
C LYS A 162 10.21 11.75 4.54
N ALA A 163 10.65 12.21 3.37
CA ALA A 163 9.99 13.30 2.64
C ALA A 163 8.57 12.90 2.21
N GLY A 164 8.41 11.71 1.64
CA GLY A 164 7.12 11.23 1.17
C GLY A 164 6.09 11.02 2.28
N ILE A 165 6.50 10.60 3.49
CA ILE A 165 5.60 10.55 4.65
C ILE A 165 5.12 11.97 5.02
N ASP A 166 6.04 12.94 5.07
CA ASP A 166 5.69 14.33 5.36
C ASP A 166 4.74 14.90 4.30
N GLU A 167 4.97 14.59 3.03
CA GLU A 167 4.14 15.01 1.89
C GLU A 167 2.73 14.38 1.93
N ILE A 168 2.61 13.07 2.19
CA ILE A 168 1.33 12.38 2.34
C ILE A 168 0.52 12.98 3.49
N LEU A 169 1.15 13.20 4.66
CA LEU A 169 0.47 13.76 5.82
C LEU A 169 0.00 15.20 5.57
N ALA A 170 0.82 16.02 4.90
CA ALA A 170 0.45 17.38 4.53
C ALA A 170 -0.74 17.38 3.55
N ALA A 171 -0.71 16.55 2.52
CA ALA A 171 -1.80 16.42 1.56
C ALA A 171 -3.10 15.99 2.26
N ALA A 172 -3.04 14.96 3.10
CA ALA A 172 -4.20 14.45 3.84
C ALA A 172 -4.82 15.49 4.80
N ARG A 173 -4.01 16.32 5.46
CA ARG A 173 -4.50 17.40 6.34
C ARG A 173 -5.22 18.50 5.55
N SER A 174 -4.82 18.71 4.30
CA SER A 174 -5.36 19.74 3.40
C SER A 174 -6.63 19.33 2.65
N LEU A 175 -7.09 18.07 2.82
CA LEU A 175 -8.36 17.57 2.26
C LEU A 175 -9.55 18.36 2.77
#